data_AF-A0A8B5W566-F1
#
_entry.id   AF-A0A8B5W566-F1
#
_cell.length_a   1.000
_cell.length_b   1.000
_cell.length_c   1.000
_cell.angle_alpha   90.00
_cell.angle_beta   90.00
_cell.angle_gamma   90.00
#
_symmetry.space_group_name_H-M   'P 1'
#
loop_
_entity.id
_entity.type
_entity.pdbx_description
1 polymer ?
#
loop_
_entity_poly.entity_id
_entity_poly.type
_entity_poly.pdbx_seq_one_letter_code
_entity_poly.pdbx_strand_id
1 'polypeptide(L)'
;MKKNIKALLDLTTFELDRLSKFLYTLLGVTLLANLIGYIRTPMQYISRMNEFMSTQSATSQQALENFGSFSFYHAINTMWISGPIALGISGFLFYAVFIWYREWFGKNTFAYRLLMLPIPRMTLFFSKLIVIYIGIFSLIATQIISFFVGFQLVSAIMPSEWLAGTTALEAIQMNPLFMYIIPVDTLYFMVINGIGLVFIIVLFTLILMERSFALKGIVLGIIYAGAALALAVSPFFIDSILQNYYMLYASEILLIIIGIMTLIAVTSLLVSRHLLTKKITI
;
A
#
# COMPACT_ATOMS: atom_id res chain seq x y z
N MET A 1 -13.30 -7.15 29.55
CA MET A 1 -12.97 -7.41 28.13
C MET A 1 -13.99 -6.84 27.14
N LYS A 2 -15.29 -7.22 27.23
CA LYS A 2 -16.34 -6.76 26.30
C LYS A 2 -16.45 -5.23 26.12
N LYS A 3 -16.32 -4.45 27.21
CA LYS A 3 -16.37 -2.97 27.16
C LYS A 3 -15.24 -2.33 26.34
N ASN A 4 -14.03 -2.90 26.38
CA ASN A 4 -12.87 -2.36 25.67
C ASN A 4 -12.94 -2.65 24.16
N ILE A 5 -13.46 -3.83 23.79
CA ILE A 5 -13.66 -4.21 22.38
C ILE A 5 -14.76 -3.33 21.76
N LYS A 6 -15.88 -3.13 22.47
CA LYS A 6 -16.94 -2.23 22.01
C LYS A 6 -16.41 -0.82 21.77
N ALA A 7 -15.65 -0.28 22.73
CA ALA A 7 -15.02 1.03 22.58
C ALA A 7 -14.07 1.11 21.37
N LEU A 8 -13.27 0.07 21.11
CA LEU A 8 -12.40 0.01 19.93
C LEU A 8 -13.22 0.05 18.63
N LEU A 9 -14.29 -0.74 18.55
CA LEU A 9 -15.16 -0.79 17.38
C LEU A 9 -15.85 0.56 17.15
N ASP A 10 -16.43 1.15 18.18
CA ASP A 10 -17.11 2.45 18.09
C ASP A 10 -16.14 3.55 17.60
N LEU A 11 -14.90 3.56 18.11
CA LEU A 11 -13.85 4.48 17.66
C LEU A 11 -13.39 4.21 16.23
N THR A 12 -13.30 2.95 15.84
CA THR A 12 -12.92 2.54 14.48
C THR A 12 -14.00 2.96 13.49
N THR A 13 -15.27 2.71 13.78
CA THR A 13 -16.41 3.13 12.96
C THR A 13 -16.44 4.65 12.81
N PHE A 14 -16.24 5.38 13.91
CA PHE A 14 -16.18 6.83 13.87
C PHE A 14 -15.06 7.37 12.97
N GLU A 15 -13.87 6.77 13.02
CA GLU A 15 -12.77 7.16 12.14
C GLU A 15 -12.97 6.70 10.70
N LEU A 16 -13.65 5.56 10.50
CA LEU A 16 -14.03 5.05 9.18
C LEU A 16 -15.05 5.95 8.50
N ASP A 17 -16.06 6.45 9.22
CA ASP A 17 -17.02 7.43 8.70
C ASP A 17 -16.32 8.69 8.20
N ARG A 18 -15.25 9.11 8.89
CA ARG A 18 -14.43 10.26 8.50
C ARG A 18 -13.48 9.96 7.34
N LEU A 19 -13.00 8.73 7.22
CA LEU A 19 -12.19 8.26 6.08
C LEU A 19 -13.06 8.03 4.83
N SER A 20 -14.34 7.67 5.01
CA SER A 20 -15.23 7.13 3.97
C SER A 20 -15.26 7.98 2.70
N LYS A 21 -15.41 9.30 2.81
CA LYS A 21 -15.43 10.22 1.66
C LYS A 21 -14.13 10.13 0.85
N PHE A 22 -12.99 10.20 1.55
CA PHE A 22 -11.67 10.08 0.93
C PHE A 22 -11.50 8.70 0.28
N LEU A 23 -11.88 7.63 1.00
CA LEU A 23 -11.80 6.26 0.50
C LEU A 23 -12.65 6.06 -0.76
N TYR A 24 -13.94 6.44 -0.75
CA TYR A 24 -14.82 6.26 -1.90
C TYR A 24 -14.38 7.08 -3.12
N THR A 25 -13.89 8.30 -2.93
CA THR A 25 -13.30 9.08 -4.02
C THR A 25 -12.10 8.35 -4.61
N LEU A 26 -11.21 7.83 -3.77
CA LEU A 26 -10.00 7.13 -4.20
C LEU A 26 -10.32 5.82 -4.93
N LEU A 27 -11.27 5.04 -4.43
CA LEU A 27 -11.75 3.80 -5.07
C LEU A 27 -12.41 4.11 -6.43
N GLY A 28 -13.25 5.16 -6.49
CA GLY A 28 -13.90 5.58 -7.72
C GLY A 28 -12.92 6.03 -8.80
N VAL A 29 -11.95 6.88 -8.44
CA VAL A 29 -10.88 7.31 -9.37
C VAL A 29 -10.07 6.12 -9.86
N THR A 30 -9.76 5.17 -8.95
CA THR A 30 -9.01 3.96 -9.30
C THR A 30 -9.75 3.09 -10.31
N LEU A 31 -11.03 2.80 -10.05
CA LEU A 31 -11.84 2.00 -10.96
C LEU A 31 -11.98 2.65 -12.32
N LEU A 32 -12.30 3.95 -12.36
CA LEU A 32 -12.49 4.67 -13.63
C LEU A 32 -11.21 4.73 -14.45
N ALA A 33 -10.09 5.07 -13.83
CA ALA A 33 -8.80 5.12 -14.50
C ALA A 33 -8.40 3.74 -15.04
N ASN A 34 -8.60 2.68 -14.24
CA ASN A 34 -8.31 1.33 -14.68
C ASN A 34 -9.19 0.89 -15.86
N LEU A 35 -10.50 1.15 -15.82
CA LEU A 35 -11.41 0.84 -16.92
C LEU A 35 -11.02 1.57 -18.20
N ILE A 36 -10.66 2.85 -18.11
CA ILE A 36 -10.14 3.61 -19.25
C ILE A 36 -8.86 2.96 -19.80
N GLY A 37 -7.95 2.53 -18.93
CA GLY A 37 -6.72 1.83 -19.32
C GLY A 37 -7.00 0.52 -20.06
N TYR A 38 -7.93 -0.30 -19.55
CA TYR A 38 -8.29 -1.59 -20.14
C TYR A 38 -9.03 -1.47 -21.47
N ILE A 39 -9.74 -0.37 -21.72
CA ILE A 39 -10.42 -0.14 -23.00
C ILE A 39 -9.48 0.53 -24.00
N ARG A 40 -8.80 1.60 -23.58
CA ARG A 40 -8.00 2.44 -24.48
C ARG A 40 -6.77 1.72 -25.03
N THR A 41 -6.10 0.92 -24.20
CA THR A 41 -4.87 0.23 -24.59
C THR A 41 -5.08 -0.77 -25.74
N PRO A 42 -6.02 -1.74 -25.66
CA PRO A 42 -6.29 -2.64 -26.78
C PRO A 42 -6.87 -1.91 -28.00
N MET A 43 -7.72 -0.90 -27.82
CA MET A 43 -8.24 -0.11 -28.96
C MET A 43 -7.14 0.63 -29.72
N GLN A 44 -6.16 1.19 -29.02
CA GLN A 44 -5.00 1.83 -29.66
C GLN A 44 -4.16 0.81 -30.42
N TYR A 45 -4.01 -0.40 -29.90
CA TYR A 45 -3.31 -1.47 -30.58
C TYR A 45 -4.03 -1.91 -31.86
N ILE A 46 -5.34 -2.20 -31.78
CA ILE A 46 -6.19 -2.53 -32.93
C ILE A 46 -6.13 -1.43 -34.00
N SER A 47 -6.23 -0.16 -33.59
CA SER A 47 -6.18 0.97 -34.52
C SER A 47 -4.87 1.01 -35.30
N ARG A 48 -3.73 0.77 -34.64
CA ARG A 48 -2.40 0.74 -35.29
C ARG A 48 -2.28 -0.43 -36.26
N MET A 49 -2.79 -1.60 -35.87
CA MET A 49 -2.82 -2.76 -36.76
C MET A 49 -3.66 -2.49 -38.01
N ASN A 50 -4.87 -1.95 -37.83
CA ASN A 50 -5.77 -1.63 -38.94
C ASN A 50 -5.18 -0.55 -39.86
N GLU A 51 -4.55 0.48 -39.30
CA GLU A 51 -3.87 1.52 -40.07
C GLU A 51 -2.71 0.95 -40.90
N PHE A 52 -1.92 0.05 -40.32
CA PHE A 52 -0.83 -0.62 -41.04
C PHE A 52 -1.35 -1.54 -42.16
N MET A 53 -2.35 -2.37 -41.86
CA MET A 53 -2.98 -3.25 -42.86
C MET A 53 -3.59 -2.43 -44.01
N SER A 54 -4.24 -1.31 -43.71
CA SER A 54 -4.82 -0.44 -44.74
C SER A 54 -3.77 0.31 -45.55
N THR A 55 -2.70 0.81 -44.92
CA THR A 55 -1.70 1.65 -45.59
C THR A 55 -0.74 0.82 -46.44
N GLN A 56 -0.33 -0.35 -45.93
CA GLN A 56 0.63 -1.21 -46.62
C GLN A 56 -0.04 -2.34 -47.41
N SER A 57 -1.37 -2.41 -47.43
CA SER A 57 -2.12 -3.56 -47.98
C SER A 57 -1.63 -4.90 -47.43
N ALA A 58 -1.17 -4.89 -46.18
CA ALA A 58 -0.55 -6.03 -45.52
C ALA A 58 -1.61 -6.98 -44.95
N THR A 59 -1.29 -8.27 -44.91
CA THR A 59 -2.15 -9.27 -44.26
C THR A 59 -2.06 -9.16 -42.74
N SER A 60 -3.05 -9.73 -42.03
CA SER A 60 -3.04 -9.78 -40.56
C SER A 60 -1.79 -10.46 -40.00
N GLN A 61 -1.27 -11.50 -40.68
CA GLN A 61 -0.03 -12.18 -40.31
C GLN A 61 1.20 -11.27 -40.46
N GLN A 62 1.32 -10.53 -41.56
CA GLN A 62 2.42 -9.58 -41.75
C GLN A 62 2.39 -8.43 -40.73
N ALA A 63 1.19 -7.99 -40.33
CA ALA A 63 1.03 -7.00 -39.28
C ALA A 63 1.43 -7.55 -37.90
N LEU A 64 1.12 -8.82 -37.59
CA LEU A 64 1.57 -9.49 -36.36
C LEU A 64 3.08 -9.71 -36.34
N GLU A 65 3.71 -10.02 -37.47
CA GLU A 65 5.17 -10.11 -37.57
C GLU A 65 5.87 -8.78 -37.29
N ASN A 66 5.23 -7.66 -37.65
CA ASN A 66 5.78 -6.32 -37.44
C ASN A 66 5.59 -5.81 -36.00
N PHE A 67 4.39 -5.96 -35.44
CA PHE A 67 4.03 -5.38 -34.12
C PHE A 67 4.09 -6.38 -32.96
N GLY A 68 4.19 -7.68 -33.24
CA GLY A 68 4.08 -8.75 -32.26
C GLY A 68 2.62 -9.09 -31.91
N SER A 69 2.43 -10.01 -30.96
CA SER A 69 1.11 -10.32 -30.39
C SER A 69 0.80 -9.45 -29.17
N PHE A 70 -0.45 -9.06 -28.97
CA PHE A 70 -0.87 -8.30 -27.80
C PHE A 70 -0.96 -9.18 -26.56
N SER A 71 -0.10 -8.95 -25.57
CA SER A 71 -0.23 -9.55 -24.24
C SER A 71 -1.01 -8.64 -23.29
N PHE A 72 -1.78 -9.25 -22.38
CA PHE A 72 -2.43 -8.52 -21.29
C PHE A 72 -1.45 -7.74 -20.41
N TYR A 73 -0.18 -8.17 -20.36
CA TYR A 73 0.90 -7.41 -19.72
C TYR A 73 0.97 -5.95 -20.20
N HIS A 74 0.77 -5.70 -21.49
CA HIS A 74 0.77 -4.35 -22.04
C HIS A 74 -0.39 -3.50 -21.54
N ALA A 75 -1.56 -4.10 -21.26
CA ALA A 75 -2.71 -3.38 -20.71
C ALA A 75 -2.47 -2.94 -19.26
N ILE A 76 -1.87 -3.83 -18.45
CA ILE A 76 -1.59 -3.55 -17.03
C ILE A 76 -0.35 -2.68 -16.82
N ASN A 77 0.58 -2.66 -17.77
CA ASN A 77 1.79 -1.85 -17.71
C ASN A 77 1.59 -0.46 -18.33
N THR A 78 0.54 0.25 -17.91
CA THR A 78 0.23 1.61 -18.37
C THR A 78 0.06 2.58 -17.21
N MET A 79 0.26 3.87 -17.49
CA MET A 79 0.04 4.95 -16.50
C MET A 79 -1.38 4.96 -15.95
N TRP A 80 -2.36 4.49 -16.74
CA TRP A 80 -3.75 4.37 -16.32
C TRP A 80 -3.94 3.39 -15.15
N ILE A 81 -3.04 2.42 -15.00
CA ILE A 81 -3.07 1.41 -13.93
C ILE A 81 -2.08 1.76 -12.81
N SER A 82 -0.84 2.08 -13.17
CA SER A 82 0.19 2.41 -12.17
C SER A 82 -0.07 3.75 -11.45
N GLY A 83 -0.67 4.72 -12.14
CA GLY A 83 -1.00 6.04 -11.59
C GLY A 83 -1.95 5.96 -10.40
N PRO A 84 -3.13 5.34 -10.52
CA PRO A 84 -4.05 5.16 -9.40
C PRO A 84 -3.48 4.35 -8.23
N ILE A 85 -2.64 3.35 -8.51
CA ILE A 85 -1.92 2.60 -7.46
C ILE A 85 -1.01 3.55 -6.67
N ALA A 86 -0.18 4.34 -7.36
CA ALA A 86 0.72 5.31 -6.74
C ALA A 86 -0.05 6.40 -5.96
N LEU A 87 -1.17 6.86 -6.51
CA LEU A 87 -2.08 7.80 -5.86
C LEU A 87 -2.69 7.20 -4.59
N GLY A 88 -3.07 5.92 -4.64
CA GLY A 88 -3.57 5.16 -3.50
C GLY A 88 -2.56 5.06 -2.37
N ILE A 89 -1.34 4.62 -2.68
CA ILE A 89 -0.24 4.50 -1.71
C ILE A 89 0.07 5.87 -1.09
N SER A 90 0.30 6.88 -1.93
CA SER A 90 0.64 8.23 -1.47
C SER A 90 -0.50 8.83 -0.65
N GLY A 91 -1.75 8.67 -1.11
CA GLY A 91 -2.94 9.16 -0.44
C GLY A 91 -3.11 8.59 0.96
N PHE A 92 -2.91 7.28 1.14
CA PHE A 92 -3.00 6.66 2.47
C PHE A 92 -1.82 7.01 3.38
N LEU A 93 -0.62 7.19 2.82
CA LEU A 93 0.52 7.71 3.59
C LEU A 93 0.24 9.12 4.12
N PHE A 94 -0.27 10.02 3.27
CA PHE A 94 -0.69 11.35 3.70
C PHE A 94 -1.85 11.29 4.70
N TYR A 95 -2.84 10.42 4.48
CA TYR A 95 -3.97 10.27 5.40
C TYR A 95 -3.52 9.73 6.77
N ALA A 96 -2.55 8.83 6.82
CA ALA A 96 -1.96 8.28 8.04
C ALA A 96 -1.31 9.38 8.90
N VAL A 97 -0.73 10.41 8.28
CA VAL A 97 -0.28 11.60 9.00
C VAL A 97 -1.49 12.46 9.38
N PHE A 98 -2.35 12.79 8.42
CA PHE A 98 -3.48 13.70 8.59
C PHE A 98 -4.46 13.29 9.71
N ILE A 99 -4.73 11.99 9.86
CA ILE A 99 -5.66 11.46 10.89
C ILE A 99 -5.23 11.83 12.31
N TRP A 100 -3.93 12.00 12.55
CA TRP A 100 -3.41 12.52 13.80
C TRP A 100 -3.54 14.04 13.84
N TYR A 101 -2.93 14.78 12.90
CA TYR A 101 -2.86 16.25 12.95
C TYR A 101 -4.24 16.92 12.97
N ARG A 102 -5.25 16.35 12.30
CA ARG A 102 -6.62 16.88 12.30
C ARG A 102 -7.21 17.02 13.69
N GLU A 103 -6.88 16.12 14.62
CA GLU A 103 -7.44 16.15 15.98
C GLU A 103 -6.85 17.25 16.86
N TRP A 104 -5.66 17.71 16.50
CA TRP A 104 -4.93 18.78 17.17
C TRP A 104 -5.22 20.16 16.56
N PHE A 105 -5.91 20.21 15.41
CA PHE A 105 -6.28 21.45 14.74
C PHE A 105 -7.54 22.07 15.36
N GLY A 106 -7.39 23.20 16.07
CA GLY A 106 -8.51 24.01 16.59
C GLY A 106 -8.31 24.56 18.01
N LYS A 107 -9.02 25.65 18.35
CA LYS A 107 -8.93 26.32 19.68
C LYS A 107 -9.46 25.46 20.84
N ASN A 108 -10.37 24.51 20.58
CA ASN A 108 -10.86 23.50 21.52
C ASN A 108 -10.49 22.11 20.99
N THR A 109 -9.25 21.65 21.18
CA THR A 109 -8.76 20.47 20.46
C THR A 109 -9.63 19.24 20.77
N PHE A 110 -10.13 18.62 19.70
CA PHE A 110 -10.92 17.39 19.78
C PHE A 110 -10.09 16.25 20.40
N ALA A 111 -8.76 16.28 20.21
CA ALA A 111 -7.80 15.39 20.84
C ALA A 111 -7.95 15.34 22.37
N TYR A 112 -8.10 16.49 23.05
CA TYR A 112 -8.24 16.49 24.52
C TYR A 112 -9.51 15.76 24.98
N ARG A 113 -10.63 15.95 24.28
CA ARG A 113 -11.87 15.22 24.58
C ARG A 113 -11.73 13.71 24.36
N LEU A 114 -11.04 13.32 23.29
CA LEU A 114 -10.77 11.91 22.99
C LEU A 114 -9.89 11.25 24.07
N LEU A 115 -8.87 11.97 24.55
CA LEU A 115 -7.94 11.49 25.56
C LEU A 115 -8.52 11.50 26.99
N MET A 116 -9.59 12.26 27.23
CA MET A 116 -10.36 12.26 28.49
C MET A 116 -11.40 11.13 28.54
N LEU A 117 -11.66 10.43 27.44
CA LEU A 117 -12.58 9.28 27.47
C LEU A 117 -12.06 8.22 28.46
N PRO A 118 -12.96 7.56 29.23
CA PRO A 118 -12.59 6.51 30.17
C PRO A 118 -12.27 5.18 29.44
N ILE A 119 -11.38 5.25 28.45
CA ILE A 119 -10.95 4.18 27.55
C ILE A 119 -9.42 4.14 27.58
N PRO A 120 -8.79 2.96 27.49
CA PRO A 120 -7.33 2.88 27.36
C PRO A 120 -6.84 3.74 26.17
N ARG A 121 -5.88 4.63 26.40
CA ARG A 121 -5.38 5.56 25.37
C ARG A 121 -4.80 4.85 24.14
N MET A 122 -4.31 3.62 24.32
CA MET A 122 -3.85 2.77 23.20
C MET A 122 -4.99 2.34 22.26
N THR A 123 -6.24 2.32 22.72
CA THR A 123 -7.39 2.02 21.85
C THR A 123 -7.51 3.06 20.73
N LEU A 124 -7.16 4.33 20.98
CA LEU A 124 -7.12 5.38 19.97
C LEU A 124 -6.03 5.14 18.93
N PHE A 125 -4.86 4.65 19.37
CA PHE A 125 -3.77 4.29 18.46
C PHE A 125 -4.21 3.15 17.53
N PHE A 126 -4.77 2.09 18.11
CA PHE A 126 -5.22 0.93 17.34
C PHE A 126 -6.39 1.23 16.42
N SER A 127 -7.36 2.06 16.84
CA SER A 127 -8.48 2.43 15.96
C SER A 127 -8.00 3.15 14.71
N LYS A 128 -7.05 4.08 14.84
CA LYS A 128 -6.44 4.78 13.69
C LYS A 128 -5.67 3.82 12.79
N LEU A 129 -4.87 2.92 13.38
CA LEU A 129 -4.10 1.93 12.62
C LEU A 129 -5.03 1.01 11.82
N ILE A 130 -6.09 0.50 12.45
CA ILE A 130 -7.08 -0.37 11.82
C ILE A 130 -7.78 0.37 10.67
N VAL A 131 -8.19 1.62 10.85
CA VAL A 131 -8.87 2.39 9.78
C VAL A 131 -7.96 2.60 8.56
N ILE A 132 -6.68 2.90 8.75
CA ILE A 132 -5.73 2.98 7.63
C ILE A 132 -5.63 1.62 6.92
N TYR A 133 -5.53 0.53 7.67
CA TYR A 133 -5.44 -0.81 7.09
C TYR A 133 -6.71 -1.26 6.36
N ILE A 134 -7.90 -0.93 6.89
CA ILE A 134 -9.17 -1.15 6.18
C ILE A 134 -9.14 -0.42 4.83
N GLY A 135 -8.65 0.82 4.81
CA GLY A 135 -8.49 1.59 3.58
C GLY A 135 -7.52 0.97 2.57
N ILE A 136 -6.34 0.55 3.04
CA ILE A 136 -5.33 -0.13 2.20
C ILE A 136 -5.91 -1.43 1.63
N PHE A 137 -6.52 -2.30 2.44
CA PHE A 137 -7.11 -3.55 1.96
C PHE A 137 -8.30 -3.32 1.04
N SER A 138 -9.08 -2.25 1.23
CA SER A 138 -10.17 -1.87 0.31
C SER A 138 -9.64 -1.49 -1.07
N LEU A 139 -8.51 -0.79 -1.16
CA LEU A 139 -7.84 -0.51 -2.43
C LEU A 139 -7.28 -1.78 -3.08
N ILE A 140 -6.61 -2.64 -2.30
CA ILE A 140 -6.09 -3.92 -2.80
C ILE A 140 -7.24 -4.76 -3.38
N ALA A 141 -8.35 -4.89 -2.65
CA ALA A 141 -9.53 -5.61 -3.11
C ALA A 141 -10.10 -5.01 -4.40
N THR A 142 -10.17 -3.67 -4.48
CA THR A 142 -10.63 -2.97 -5.67
C THR A 142 -9.70 -3.19 -6.86
N GLN A 143 -8.39 -3.23 -6.66
CA GLN A 143 -7.42 -3.53 -7.70
C GLN A 143 -7.55 -4.97 -8.20
N ILE A 144 -7.76 -5.94 -7.29
CA ILE A 144 -7.98 -7.33 -7.67
C ILE A 144 -9.25 -7.47 -8.52
N ILE A 145 -10.38 -6.88 -8.08
CA ILE A 145 -11.63 -6.90 -8.84
C ILE A 145 -11.43 -6.25 -10.21
N SER A 146 -10.79 -5.08 -10.23
CA SER A 146 -10.53 -4.34 -11.46
C SER A 146 -9.64 -5.11 -12.44
N PHE A 147 -8.63 -5.82 -11.94
CA PHE A 147 -7.74 -6.66 -12.73
C PHE A 147 -8.51 -7.79 -13.44
N PHE A 148 -9.33 -8.55 -12.71
CA PHE A 148 -10.10 -9.65 -13.31
C PHE A 148 -11.14 -9.14 -14.31
N VAL A 149 -11.83 -8.03 -14.00
CA VAL A 149 -12.75 -7.37 -14.94
C VAL A 149 -11.98 -6.89 -16.19
N GLY A 150 -10.81 -6.29 -16.00
CA GLY A 150 -9.94 -5.82 -17.08
C GLY A 150 -9.48 -6.94 -18.00
N PHE A 151 -9.10 -8.09 -17.44
CA PHE A 151 -8.70 -9.27 -18.21
C PHE A 151 -9.82 -9.77 -19.14
N GLN A 152 -11.05 -9.85 -18.62
CA GLN A 152 -12.21 -10.24 -19.42
C GLN A 152 -12.55 -9.19 -20.49
N LEU A 153 -12.49 -7.90 -20.15
CA LEU A 153 -12.74 -6.82 -21.10
C LEU A 153 -11.74 -6.81 -22.25
N VAL A 154 -10.44 -6.90 -21.96
CA VAL A 154 -9.40 -6.92 -22.99
C VAL A 154 -9.57 -8.14 -23.90
N SER A 155 -9.87 -9.31 -23.32
CA SER A 155 -10.10 -10.55 -24.10
C SER A 155 -11.35 -10.48 -24.97
N ALA A 156 -12.37 -9.71 -24.57
CA ALA A 156 -13.57 -9.48 -25.37
C ALA A 156 -13.37 -8.45 -26.49
N ILE A 157 -12.48 -7.47 -26.29
CA ILE A 157 -12.18 -6.44 -27.30
C ILE A 157 -11.20 -6.98 -28.37
N MET A 158 -10.25 -7.82 -27.97
CA MET A 158 -9.18 -8.27 -28.85
C MET A 158 -9.56 -9.52 -29.65
N PRO A 159 -9.34 -9.55 -30.98
CA PRO A 159 -9.43 -10.78 -31.74
C PRO A 159 -8.47 -11.85 -31.19
N SER A 160 -8.94 -13.09 -31.09
CA SER A 160 -8.17 -14.20 -30.51
C SER A 160 -6.84 -14.46 -31.24
N GLU A 161 -6.78 -14.18 -32.55
CA GLU A 161 -5.57 -14.31 -33.37
C GLU A 161 -4.47 -13.31 -33.00
N TRP A 162 -4.83 -12.17 -32.39
CA TRP A 162 -3.89 -11.10 -32.05
C TRP A 162 -3.47 -11.14 -30.59
N LEU A 163 -4.14 -11.96 -29.77
CA LEU A 163 -3.90 -12.08 -28.34
C LEU A 163 -2.80 -13.11 -28.11
N ALA A 164 -1.72 -12.70 -27.44
CA ALA A 164 -0.75 -13.66 -26.91
C ALA A 164 -1.48 -14.55 -25.90
N GLY A 165 -1.30 -15.87 -25.95
CA GLY A 165 -1.93 -16.82 -25.02
C GLY A 165 -1.52 -16.68 -23.55
N THR A 166 -1.08 -15.49 -23.11
CA THR A 166 -0.66 -15.18 -21.75
C THR A 166 -1.83 -15.28 -20.79
N THR A 167 -1.66 -16.09 -19.75
CA THR A 167 -2.67 -16.23 -18.71
C THR A 167 -2.70 -15.00 -17.79
N ALA A 168 -3.81 -14.80 -17.09
CA ALA A 168 -3.91 -13.73 -16.10
C ALA A 168 -2.84 -13.84 -15.00
N LEU A 169 -2.45 -15.06 -14.62
CA LEU A 169 -1.42 -15.30 -13.60
C LEU A 169 -0.02 -14.92 -14.09
N GLU A 170 0.32 -15.28 -15.33
CA GLU A 170 1.59 -14.89 -15.96
C GLU A 170 1.72 -13.37 -16.05
N ALA A 171 0.64 -12.67 -16.42
CA ALA A 171 0.63 -11.22 -16.47
C ALA A 171 0.91 -10.58 -15.09
N ILE A 172 0.42 -11.18 -14.00
CA ILE A 172 0.73 -10.74 -12.63
C ILE A 172 2.21 -10.94 -12.31
N GLN A 173 2.76 -12.11 -12.63
CA GLN A 173 4.16 -12.43 -12.36
C GLN A 173 5.13 -11.55 -13.14
N MET A 174 4.76 -11.14 -14.35
CA MET A 174 5.55 -10.21 -15.17
C MET A 174 5.51 -8.77 -14.67
N ASN A 175 4.54 -8.39 -13.83
CA ASN A 175 4.36 -7.02 -13.35
C ASN A 175 4.72 -6.88 -11.87
N PRO A 176 5.84 -6.22 -11.53
CA PRO A 176 6.30 -6.08 -10.14
C PRO A 176 5.27 -5.43 -9.21
N LEU A 177 4.47 -4.47 -9.69
CA LEU A 177 3.46 -3.81 -8.85
C LEU A 177 2.34 -4.78 -8.45
N PHE A 178 1.87 -5.59 -9.39
CA PHE A 178 0.84 -6.58 -9.11
C PHE A 178 1.37 -7.74 -8.27
N MET A 179 2.65 -8.10 -8.40
CA MET A 179 3.28 -9.08 -7.51
C MET A 179 3.29 -8.65 -6.03
N TYR A 180 3.38 -7.34 -5.76
CA TYR A 180 3.33 -6.80 -4.39
C TYR A 180 1.92 -6.66 -3.83
N ILE A 181 0.94 -6.41 -4.71
CA ILE A 181 -0.44 -6.08 -4.32
C ILE A 181 -1.32 -7.33 -4.30
N ILE A 182 -1.14 -8.24 -5.24
CA ILE A 182 -1.95 -9.46 -5.35
C ILE A 182 -1.28 -10.57 -4.54
N PRO A 183 -2.02 -11.26 -3.65
CA PRO A 183 -1.48 -12.34 -2.84
C PRO A 183 -1.34 -13.64 -3.66
N VAL A 184 -0.46 -13.63 -4.67
CA VAL A 184 -0.09 -14.86 -5.41
C VAL A 184 0.80 -15.74 -4.54
N ASP A 185 1.80 -15.13 -3.89
CA ASP A 185 2.58 -15.74 -2.83
C ASP A 185 2.14 -15.12 -1.49
N THR A 186 1.46 -15.93 -0.67
CA THR A 186 0.92 -15.50 0.62
C THR A 186 2.01 -15.03 1.58
N LEU A 187 3.17 -15.70 1.60
CA LEU A 187 4.26 -15.34 2.50
C LEU A 187 4.86 -14.00 2.08
N TYR A 188 5.12 -13.84 0.78
CA TYR A 188 5.66 -12.61 0.22
C TYR A 188 4.72 -11.42 0.46
N PHE A 189 3.42 -11.62 0.20
CA PHE A 189 2.38 -10.63 0.47
C PHE A 189 2.32 -10.24 1.95
N MET A 190 2.37 -11.22 2.86
CA MET A 190 2.39 -10.96 4.30
C MET A 190 3.63 -10.17 4.74
N VAL A 191 4.79 -10.48 4.17
CA VAL A 191 6.05 -9.78 4.49
C VAL A 191 5.98 -8.32 4.04
N ILE A 192 5.54 -8.04 2.80
CA ILE A 192 5.41 -6.68 2.28
C ILE A 192 4.40 -5.87 3.08
N ASN A 193 3.22 -6.43 3.34
CA ASN A 193 2.20 -5.76 4.14
C ASN A 193 2.65 -5.57 5.60
N GLY A 194 3.43 -6.51 6.14
CA GLY A 194 4.06 -6.43 7.45
C GLY A 194 5.08 -5.30 7.52
N ILE A 195 5.91 -5.12 6.49
CA ILE A 195 6.83 -3.97 6.39
C ILE A 195 6.04 -2.65 6.41
N GLY A 196 4.97 -2.57 5.60
CA GLY A 196 4.06 -1.42 5.63
C GLY A 196 3.45 -1.16 7.02
N LEU A 197 3.17 -2.23 7.77
CA LEU A 197 2.55 -2.13 9.10
C LEU A 197 3.51 -1.51 10.09
N VAL A 198 4.73 -2.01 10.13
CA VAL A 198 5.79 -1.46 10.97
C VAL A 198 6.08 -0.03 10.59
N PHE A 199 6.11 0.28 9.28
CA PHE A 199 6.30 1.65 8.81
C PHE A 199 5.22 2.61 9.35
N ILE A 200 3.94 2.25 9.27
CA ILE A 200 2.84 3.07 9.80
C ILE A 200 2.92 3.18 11.34
N ILE A 201 3.28 2.10 12.03
CA ILE A 201 3.47 2.12 13.49
C ILE A 201 4.58 3.10 13.87
N VAL A 202 5.74 3.03 13.22
CA VAL A 202 6.87 3.95 13.43
C VAL A 202 6.43 5.38 13.13
N LEU A 203 5.77 5.62 12.00
CA LEU A 203 5.23 6.93 11.62
C LEU A 203 4.33 7.51 12.72
N PHE A 204 3.41 6.71 13.26
CA PHE A 204 2.54 7.15 14.35
C PHE A 204 3.35 7.46 15.62
N THR A 205 4.37 6.67 15.94
CA THR A 205 5.28 6.94 17.05
C THR A 205 6.00 8.27 16.87
N LEU A 206 6.48 8.59 15.66
CA LEU A 206 7.13 9.87 15.34
C LEU A 206 6.20 11.06 15.58
N ILE A 207 4.96 10.96 15.09
CA ILE A 207 3.95 12.02 15.28
C ILE A 207 3.66 12.23 16.78
N LEU A 208 3.56 11.13 17.54
CA LEU A 208 3.37 11.22 19.00
C LEU A 208 4.58 11.82 19.72
N MET A 209 5.81 11.56 19.26
CA MET A 209 7.02 12.17 19.81
C MET A 209 7.03 13.68 19.57
N GLU A 210 6.76 14.14 18.34
CA GLU A 210 6.61 15.57 18.03
C GLU A 210 5.61 16.21 18.98
N ARG A 211 4.43 15.61 19.15
CA ARG A 211 3.38 16.19 19.99
C ARG A 211 3.68 16.18 21.48
N SER A 212 4.48 15.22 21.95
CA SER A 212 4.84 15.13 23.37
C SER A 212 5.96 16.08 23.79
N PHE A 213 6.83 16.49 22.86
CA PHE A 213 8.04 17.27 23.17
C PHE A 213 8.26 18.49 22.25
N ALA A 214 7.27 18.84 21.42
CA ALA A 214 7.34 19.92 20.43
C ALA A 214 8.61 19.83 19.56
N LEU A 215 9.38 20.92 19.45
CA LEU A 215 10.63 20.99 18.68
C LEU A 215 11.66 19.93 19.10
N LYS A 216 11.78 19.61 20.40
CA LYS A 216 12.68 18.54 20.87
C LYS A 216 12.17 17.16 20.43
N GLY A 217 10.86 17.02 20.27
CA GLY A 217 10.21 15.81 19.77
C GLY A 217 10.52 15.53 18.30
N ILE A 218 10.65 16.57 17.48
CA ILE A 218 11.06 16.42 16.07
C ILE A 218 12.47 15.83 15.99
N VAL A 219 13.42 16.36 16.76
CA VAL A 219 14.80 15.87 16.78
C VAL A 219 14.85 14.41 17.27
N LEU A 220 14.16 14.10 18.37
CA LEU A 220 14.07 12.72 18.88
C LEU A 220 13.40 11.78 17.87
N GLY A 221 12.37 12.25 17.18
CA GLY A 221 11.70 11.52 16.11
C GLY A 221 12.66 11.20 14.95
N ILE A 222 13.42 12.18 14.46
CA ILE A 222 14.40 11.95 13.39
C ILE A 222 15.45 10.92 13.80
N ILE A 223 15.97 11.02 15.03
CA ILE A 223 16.94 10.04 15.56
C ILE A 223 16.30 8.65 15.63
N TYR A 224 15.06 8.55 16.13
CA TYR A 224 14.34 7.28 16.22
C TYR A 224 14.07 6.67 14.84
N ALA A 225 13.63 7.48 13.87
CA ALA A 225 13.40 7.06 12.49
C ALA A 225 14.69 6.57 11.84
N GLY A 226 15.79 7.29 12.02
CA GLY A 226 17.11 6.90 11.52
C GLY A 226 17.58 5.57 12.11
N ALA A 227 17.43 5.38 13.42
CA ALA A 227 17.77 4.12 14.08
C ALA A 227 16.89 2.95 13.60
N ALA A 228 15.58 3.16 13.49
CA ALA A 228 14.65 2.14 12.99
C ALA A 228 14.96 1.76 11.53
N LEU A 229 15.26 2.74 10.68
CA LEU A 229 15.63 2.50 9.28
C LEU A 229 16.98 1.78 9.18
N ALA A 230 18.00 2.20 9.94
CA ALA A 230 19.29 1.53 9.97
C ALA A 230 19.16 0.07 10.40
N LEU A 231 18.33 -0.23 11.41
CA LEU A 231 18.04 -1.59 11.82
C LEU A 231 17.28 -2.36 10.72
N ALA A 232 16.25 -1.78 10.12
CA ALA A 232 15.46 -2.44 9.08
C ALA A 232 16.26 -2.81 7.84
N VAL A 233 17.24 -1.98 7.45
CA VAL A 233 18.11 -2.24 6.28
C VAL A 233 19.33 -3.10 6.65
N SER A 234 19.66 -3.24 7.93
CA SER A 234 20.84 -4.00 8.39
C SER A 234 20.97 -5.42 7.82
N PRO A 235 19.90 -6.21 7.58
CA PRO A 235 20.02 -7.56 7.02
C PRO A 235 20.71 -7.60 5.65
N PHE A 236 20.53 -6.56 4.84
CA PHE A 236 21.13 -6.48 3.50
C PHE A 236 22.64 -6.23 3.51
N PHE A 237 23.20 -5.83 4.65
CA PHE A 237 24.64 -5.59 4.83
C PHE A 237 25.34 -6.70 5.62
N ILE A 238 24.63 -7.75 6.06
CA ILE A 238 25.23 -8.80 6.88
C ILE A 238 26.37 -9.51 6.14
N ASP A 239 26.16 -9.89 4.87
CA ASP A 239 27.16 -10.61 4.09
C ASP A 239 28.44 -9.79 3.85
N SER A 240 28.28 -8.48 3.63
CA SER A 240 29.42 -7.57 3.43
C SER A 240 30.17 -7.30 4.73
N ILE A 241 29.48 -7.24 5.87
CA ILE A 241 30.08 -7.09 7.20
C ILE A 241 30.84 -8.36 7.63
N LEU A 242 30.30 -9.54 7.33
CA LEU A 242 30.90 -10.84 7.65
C LEU A 242 31.93 -11.31 6.63
N GLN A 243 32.38 -10.43 5.71
CA GLN A 243 33.40 -10.71 4.68
C GLN A 243 33.13 -11.99 3.88
N ASN A 244 31.85 -12.35 3.65
CA ASN A 244 31.44 -13.59 2.98
C ASN A 244 31.94 -14.90 3.62
N TYR A 245 32.37 -14.90 4.90
CA TYR A 245 32.75 -16.16 5.59
C TYR A 245 31.55 -17.09 5.82
N TYR A 246 30.34 -16.52 5.91
CA TYR A 246 29.08 -17.24 6.04
C TYR A 246 28.09 -16.66 5.02
N MET A 247 27.70 -17.46 4.03
CA MET A 247 26.58 -17.11 3.15
C MET A 247 25.29 -17.55 3.84
N LEU A 248 24.47 -16.58 4.27
CA LEU A 248 23.15 -16.88 4.80
C LEU A 248 22.22 -17.31 3.66
N TYR A 249 21.40 -18.33 3.91
CA TYR A 249 20.35 -18.72 2.98
C TYR A 249 19.26 -17.65 2.94
N ALA A 250 18.56 -17.52 1.82
CA ALA A 250 17.47 -16.55 1.65
C ALA A 250 16.36 -16.70 2.72
N SER A 251 16.10 -17.93 3.17
CA SER A 251 15.16 -18.22 4.26
C SER A 251 15.64 -17.70 5.62
N GLU A 252 16.95 -17.76 5.89
CA GLU A 252 17.55 -17.24 7.13
C GLU A 252 17.50 -15.72 7.17
N ILE A 253 17.84 -15.06 6.05
CA ILE A 253 17.71 -13.61 5.89
C ILE A 253 16.25 -13.17 6.12
N LEU A 254 15.29 -13.92 5.58
CA LEU A 254 13.86 -13.63 5.78
C LEU A 254 13.47 -13.70 7.26
N LEU A 255 13.93 -14.72 8.00
CA LEU A 255 13.66 -14.84 9.44
C LEU A 255 14.27 -13.68 10.24
N ILE A 256 15.48 -13.25 9.88
CA ILE A 256 16.14 -12.09 10.49
C ILE A 256 15.32 -10.81 10.23
N ILE A 257 14.87 -10.60 8.98
CA ILE A 257 14.00 -9.47 8.63
C ILE A 257 12.73 -9.48 9.48
N ILE A 258 12.03 -10.60 9.56
CA ILE A 258 10.80 -10.73 10.36
C ILE A 258 11.07 -10.43 11.85
N GLY A 259 12.19 -10.94 12.39
CA GLY A 259 12.62 -10.71 13.77
C GLY A 259 12.88 -9.24 14.07
N ILE A 260 13.66 -8.56 13.22
CA ILE A 260 13.97 -7.13 13.35
C ILE A 260 12.71 -6.28 13.20
N MET A 261 11.86 -6.58 12.22
CA MET A 261 10.61 -5.83 12.01
C MET A 261 9.67 -5.97 13.21
N THR A 262 9.59 -7.16 13.80
CA THR A 262 8.83 -7.40 15.03
C THR A 262 9.40 -6.61 16.20
N LEU A 263 10.73 -6.58 16.36
CA LEU A 263 11.40 -5.80 17.40
C LEU A 263 11.11 -4.29 17.25
N ILE A 264 11.21 -3.76 16.03
CA ILE A 264 10.89 -2.35 15.73
C ILE A 264 9.43 -2.07 16.08
N ALA A 265 8.49 -2.92 15.64
CA ALA A 265 7.07 -2.74 15.94
C ALA A 265 6.78 -2.75 17.45
N VAL A 266 7.31 -3.72 18.19
CA VAL A 266 7.11 -3.83 19.64
C VAL A 266 7.68 -2.62 20.36
N THR A 267 8.92 -2.21 20.03
CA THR A 267 9.53 -1.03 20.66
C THR A 267 8.76 0.24 20.34
N SER A 268 8.33 0.44 19.10
CA SER A 268 7.47 1.57 18.70
C SER A 268 6.15 1.59 19.46
N LEU A 269 5.48 0.45 19.62
CA LEU A 269 4.23 0.33 20.38
C LEU A 269 4.43 0.64 21.88
N LEU A 270 5.52 0.18 22.48
CA LEU A 270 5.87 0.47 23.87
C LEU A 270 6.14 1.97 24.08
N VAL A 271 6.89 2.58 23.16
CA VAL A 271 7.15 4.02 23.18
C VAL A 271 5.85 4.81 23.00
N SER A 272 5.02 4.47 22.01
CA SER A 272 3.70 5.09 21.80
C SER A 272 2.83 4.98 23.04
N ARG A 273 2.80 3.83 23.71
CA ARG A 273 2.08 3.64 24.98
C ARG A 273 2.61 4.56 26.07
N HIS A 274 3.93 4.68 26.21
CA HIS A 274 4.55 5.57 27.18
C HIS A 274 4.18 7.04 26.92
N LEU A 275 4.31 7.49 25.67
CA LEU A 275 3.99 8.87 25.26
C LEU A 275 2.52 9.20 25.53
N LEU A 276 1.61 8.33 25.09
CA LEU A 276 0.18 8.50 25.28
C LEU A 276 -0.22 8.50 26.74
N THR A 277 0.40 7.70 27.61
CA THR A 277 -0.02 7.58 29.02
C THR A 277 0.63 8.58 29.97
N LYS A 278 1.92 8.91 29.76
CA LYS A 278 2.70 9.68 30.73
C LYS A 278 3.07 11.10 30.30
N LYS A 279 3.04 11.42 29.01
CA LYS A 279 3.57 12.69 28.49
C LYS A 279 2.53 13.56 27.80
N ILE A 280 1.53 12.96 27.16
CA ILE A 280 0.36 13.71 26.71
C ILE A 280 -0.54 13.92 27.93
N THR A 281 -0.16 14.89 28.75
CA THR A 281 -0.96 15.47 29.83
C THR A 281 -1.66 16.71 29.29
N ILE A 282 -2.97 16.76 29.55
CA ILE A 282 -3.80 17.96 29.40
C ILE A 282 -3.25 19.05 30.32
#